data_AF-A0A2G2WZL5-F1
#
_entry.id   AF-A0A2G2WZL5-F1
#
_cell.length_a   1.000
_cell.length_b   1.000
_cell.length_c   1.000
_cell.angle_alpha   90.00
_cell.angle_beta   90.00
_cell.angle_gamma   90.00
#
_symmetry.space_group_name_H-M   'P 1'
#
loop_
_entity.id
_entity.type
_entity.pdbx_description
1 polymer ?
#
loop_
_entity_poly.entity_id
_entity_poly.type
_entity_poly.pdbx_seq_one_letter_code
_entity_poly.pdbx_strand_id
1 'polypeptide(L)'
;MLCDDRQHDMQRAAAFIKRLATFSLYSGSAEAMAALVTLKHLLQKNVKCRNLLENDAGGGSVSGAIAKYQPYATDPNLSGALASVLWELNLLSKHYHSAVSTLASNISMLSTSDNQIHLSNKSPQQAFKELSLEQESFSVKVDPKNSNAKRKKGNASLKHNSMGPDLDLTVQVDENVVKKKLSEHYSLLHDIAENERLRRELAETTLSLNLYEQYKKQKKRRTK
;
A
#
# COMPACT_ATOMS: atom_id res chain seq x y z
N MET A 1 -6.08 3.04 -33.42
CA MET A 1 -4.80 3.78 -33.51
C MET A 1 -4.06 3.98 -32.18
N LEU A 2 -4.60 3.63 -31.00
CA LEU A 2 -3.87 3.71 -29.71
C LEU A 2 -3.84 2.37 -28.95
N CYS A 3 -4.35 1.30 -29.55
CA CYS A 3 -4.62 0.03 -28.86
C CYS A 3 -4.43 -1.17 -29.78
N ASP A 4 -3.53 -1.07 -30.76
CA ASP A 4 -3.14 -2.20 -31.59
C ASP A 4 -2.02 -2.96 -30.85
N ASP A 5 -1.94 -4.29 -30.99
CA ASP A 5 -1.05 -5.15 -30.19
C ASP A 5 0.46 -4.99 -30.48
N ARG A 6 0.82 -4.03 -31.34
CA ARG A 6 2.22 -3.78 -31.72
C ARG A 6 2.99 -3.15 -30.56
N GLN A 7 4.24 -3.58 -30.38
CA GLN A 7 5.09 -3.12 -29.27
C GLN A 7 5.31 -1.59 -29.26
N HIS A 8 5.32 -0.94 -30.43
CA HIS A 8 5.38 0.53 -30.53
C HIS A 8 4.12 1.22 -30.01
N ASP A 9 2.94 0.64 -30.22
CA ASP A 9 1.68 1.22 -29.73
C ASP A 9 1.57 1.12 -28.21
N MET A 10 2.22 0.13 -27.60
CA MET A 10 2.34 0.01 -26.13
C MET A 10 3.14 1.16 -25.50
N GLN A 11 4.29 1.55 -26.06
CA GLN A 11 5.07 2.68 -25.54
C GLN A 11 4.29 3.99 -25.63
N ARG A 12 3.55 4.19 -26.72
CA ARG A 12 2.65 5.34 -26.91
C ARG A 12 1.51 5.35 -25.91
N ALA A 13 0.87 4.20 -25.68
CA ALA A 13 -0.19 4.07 -24.69
C ALA A 13 0.34 4.36 -23.28
N ALA A 14 1.49 3.80 -22.90
CA ALA A 14 2.13 4.06 -21.61
C ALA A 14 2.49 5.55 -21.44
N ALA A 15 3.04 6.20 -22.47
CA ALA A 15 3.36 7.63 -22.46
C ALA A 15 2.10 8.49 -22.28
N PHE A 16 1.01 8.15 -22.97
CA PHE A 16 -0.27 8.82 -22.83
C PHE A 16 -0.86 8.63 -21.44
N ILE A 17 -0.91 7.40 -20.93
CA ILE A 17 -1.36 7.03 -19.59
C ILE A 17 -0.58 7.82 -18.53
N LYS A 18 0.75 7.85 -18.62
CA LYS A 18 1.61 8.54 -17.66
C LYS A 18 1.39 10.05 -17.68
N ARG A 19 1.34 10.67 -18.85
CA ARG A 19 1.02 12.11 -18.99
C ARG A 19 -0.39 12.45 -18.51
N LEU A 20 -1.37 11.59 -18.78
CA LEU A 20 -2.75 11.77 -18.33
C LEU A 20 -2.85 11.67 -16.80
N ALA A 21 -2.11 10.76 -16.19
CA ALA A 21 -2.02 10.66 -14.73
C ALA A 21 -1.37 11.90 -14.13
N THR A 22 -0.27 12.41 -14.71
CA THR A 22 0.33 13.68 -14.28
C THR A 22 -0.62 14.86 -14.48
N PHE A 23 -1.36 14.92 -15.59
CA PHE A 23 -2.38 15.94 -15.84
C PHE A 23 -3.41 15.96 -14.72
N SER A 24 -3.93 14.80 -14.32
CA SER A 24 -4.96 14.70 -13.27
C SER A 24 -4.55 15.23 -11.90
N LEU A 25 -3.24 15.41 -11.62
CA LEU A 25 -2.77 16.03 -10.37
C LEU A 25 -2.99 17.54 -10.31
N TYR A 26 -2.98 18.22 -11.46
CA TYR A 26 -3.13 19.68 -11.54
C TYR A 26 -4.53 20.10 -12.00
N SER A 27 -5.41 19.14 -12.30
CA SER A 27 -6.78 19.37 -12.74
C SER A 27 -7.77 19.47 -11.57
N GLY A 28 -8.93 20.07 -11.81
CA GLY A 28 -10.03 20.09 -10.85
C GLY A 28 -10.69 18.70 -10.68
N SER A 29 -11.55 18.55 -9.67
CA SER A 29 -12.21 17.26 -9.36
C SER A 29 -12.90 16.58 -10.55
N ALA A 30 -13.63 17.34 -11.37
CA ALA A 30 -14.39 16.79 -12.50
C ALA A 30 -13.46 16.29 -13.61
N GLU A 31 -12.42 17.06 -13.91
CA GLU A 31 -11.41 16.75 -14.92
C GLU A 31 -10.53 15.58 -14.47
N ALA A 32 -10.10 15.57 -13.20
CA ALA A 32 -9.36 14.47 -12.60
C ALA A 32 -10.17 13.17 -12.61
N MET A 33 -11.47 13.24 -12.31
CA MET A 33 -12.37 12.08 -12.42
C MET A 33 -12.44 11.56 -13.87
N ALA A 34 -12.65 12.44 -14.86
CA ALA A 34 -12.67 12.04 -16.26
C ALA A 34 -11.34 11.40 -16.69
N ALA A 35 -10.21 12.02 -16.30
CA ALA A 35 -8.88 11.51 -16.57
C ALA A 35 -8.65 10.13 -15.94
N LEU A 36 -9.05 9.92 -14.69
CA LEU A 36 -8.93 8.63 -13.99
C LEU A 36 -9.83 7.55 -14.62
N VAL A 37 -11.04 7.90 -15.04
CA VAL A 37 -11.92 6.97 -15.76
C VAL A 37 -11.27 6.55 -17.08
N THR A 38 -10.74 7.49 -17.86
CA THR A 38 -10.02 7.18 -19.10
C THR A 38 -8.77 6.34 -18.83
N LEU A 39 -8.00 6.69 -17.79
CA LEU A 39 -6.82 5.95 -17.35
C LEU A 39 -7.16 4.48 -17.04
N LYS A 40 -8.24 4.24 -16.28
CA LYS A 40 -8.75 2.91 -15.97
C LYS A 40 -9.07 2.11 -17.23
N HIS A 41 -9.81 2.70 -18.17
CA HIS A 41 -10.15 2.03 -19.43
C HIS A 41 -8.91 1.68 -20.26
N LEU A 42 -7.92 2.57 -20.30
CA LEU A 42 -6.67 2.34 -21.02
C LEU A 42 -5.81 1.23 -20.40
N LEU A 43 -5.75 1.15 -19.07
CA LEU A 43 -5.06 0.07 -18.36
C LEU A 43 -5.79 -1.27 -18.47
N GLN A 44 -7.13 -1.25 -18.54
CA GLN A 44 -7.92 -2.45 -18.78
C GLN A 44 -7.70 -3.01 -20.18
N LYS A 45 -7.69 -2.13 -21.19
CA LYS A 45 -7.51 -2.49 -22.60
C LYS A 45 -6.06 -2.90 -22.93
N ASN A 46 -5.07 -2.21 -22.35
CA ASN A 46 -3.66 -2.48 -22.57
C ASN A 46 -3.07 -3.18 -21.35
N VAL A 47 -3.27 -4.50 -21.22
CA VAL A 47 -2.83 -5.29 -20.06
C VAL A 47 -1.33 -5.13 -19.79
N LYS A 48 -0.49 -5.01 -20.84
CA LYS A 48 0.96 -4.77 -20.70
C LYS A 48 1.31 -3.42 -20.05
N CYS A 49 0.42 -2.43 -20.10
CA CYS A 49 0.59 -1.14 -19.41
C CYS A 49 0.28 -1.24 -17.90
N ARG A 50 -0.28 -2.36 -17.41
CA ARG A 50 -0.45 -2.56 -15.97
C ARG A 50 0.88 -2.77 -15.24
N ASN A 51 1.96 -3.07 -15.97
CA ASN A 51 3.32 -3.05 -15.44
C ASN A 51 3.69 -1.70 -14.79
N LEU A 52 3.04 -0.60 -15.19
CA LEU A 52 3.21 0.72 -14.56
C LEU A 52 2.68 0.76 -13.11
N LEU A 53 1.84 -0.19 -12.70
CA LEU A 53 1.25 -0.31 -11.35
C LEU A 53 2.10 -1.17 -10.42
N GLU A 54 2.75 -2.21 -10.94
CA GLU A 54 3.40 -3.23 -10.10
C GLU A 54 4.86 -2.93 -9.76
N ASN A 55 5.43 -1.81 -10.22
CA ASN A 55 6.84 -1.41 -9.97
C ASN A 55 7.77 -2.63 -9.97
N ASP A 56 7.76 -3.39 -11.07
CA ASP A 56 8.73 -4.46 -11.22
C ASP A 56 10.11 -3.80 -11.26
N ALA A 57 10.98 -4.13 -10.31
CA ALA A 57 12.27 -3.48 -10.09
C ALA A 57 13.21 -3.57 -11.32
N GLY A 58 12.78 -4.24 -12.40
CA GLY A 58 13.44 -4.34 -13.69
C GLY A 58 12.59 -3.93 -14.89
N GLY A 59 11.58 -3.05 -14.73
CA GLY A 59 10.75 -2.50 -15.81
C GLY A 59 11.55 -2.06 -17.04
N GLY A 60 11.76 -2.98 -17.99
CA GLY A 60 12.32 -2.72 -19.31
C GLY A 60 13.82 -2.43 -19.39
N SER A 61 14.70 -3.07 -18.60
CA SER A 61 16.10 -3.22 -19.04
C SER A 61 16.25 -4.39 -20.01
N VAL A 62 15.59 -4.28 -21.18
CA VAL A 62 16.11 -4.94 -22.38
C VAL A 62 17.01 -3.90 -23.04
N SER A 63 18.31 -4.04 -22.81
CA SER A 63 19.43 -3.19 -23.28
C SER A 63 19.62 -1.85 -22.56
N GLY A 64 20.37 -1.89 -21.45
CA GLY A 64 21.49 -0.96 -21.25
C GLY A 64 21.20 0.53 -21.11
N ALA A 65 20.26 0.94 -20.25
CA ALA A 65 20.25 2.20 -19.51
C ALA A 65 18.93 2.25 -18.74
N ILE A 66 18.94 2.68 -17.48
CA ILE A 66 17.69 3.02 -16.78
C ILE A 66 16.95 4.06 -17.63
N ALA A 67 15.83 3.67 -18.24
CA ALA A 67 15.05 4.53 -19.11
C ALA A 67 14.41 5.62 -18.25
N LYS A 68 15.14 6.72 -18.06
CA LYS A 68 14.66 7.90 -17.34
C LYS A 68 13.43 8.44 -18.07
N TYR A 69 12.29 8.46 -17.40
CA TYR A 69 11.06 9.02 -17.97
C TYR A 69 11.27 10.48 -18.37
N GLN A 70 10.99 10.79 -19.64
CA GLN A 70 11.07 12.14 -20.21
C GLN A 70 9.65 12.64 -20.53
N PRO A 71 9.02 13.42 -19.63
CA PRO A 71 7.64 13.88 -19.81
C PRO A 71 7.48 14.75 -21.07
N TYR A 72 8.49 15.58 -21.37
CA TYR A 72 8.47 16.55 -22.47
C TYR A 72 8.99 16.00 -23.81
N ALA A 73 9.25 14.70 -23.93
CA ALA A 73 9.69 14.11 -25.19
C ALA A 73 8.64 14.31 -26.30
N THR A 74 9.06 14.80 -27.46
CA THR A 74 8.15 15.04 -28.60
C THR A 74 7.58 13.72 -29.13
N ASP A 75 8.41 12.68 -29.24
CA ASP A 75 7.96 11.33 -29.60
C ASP A 75 7.56 10.54 -28.34
N PRO A 76 6.29 10.12 -28.20
CA PRO A 76 5.84 9.28 -27.09
C PRO A 76 6.57 7.93 -27.02
N ASN A 77 7.10 7.42 -28.13
CA ASN A 77 7.86 6.16 -28.13
C ASN A 77 9.17 6.26 -27.35
N LEU A 78 9.77 7.46 -27.30
CA LEU A 78 11.07 7.72 -26.67
C LEU A 78 10.93 8.24 -25.24
N SER A 79 9.70 8.38 -24.71
CA SER A 79 9.49 8.99 -23.41
C SER A 79 9.91 8.10 -22.24
N GLY A 80 10.14 6.79 -22.46
CA GLY A 80 10.51 5.84 -21.41
C GLY A 80 9.40 5.59 -20.38
N ALA A 81 8.13 5.85 -20.73
CA ALA A 81 7.02 5.78 -19.77
C ALA A 81 6.71 4.37 -19.27
N LEU A 82 6.91 3.34 -20.11
CA LEU A 82 6.68 1.94 -19.74
C LEU A 82 7.61 1.46 -18.61
N ALA A 83 8.79 2.07 -18.48
CA ALA A 83 9.75 1.80 -17.41
C ALA A 83 9.47 2.61 -16.13
N SER A 84 8.40 3.40 -16.10
CA SER A 84 8.05 4.29 -14.99
C SER A 84 6.85 3.79 -14.21
N VAL A 85 6.74 4.22 -12.95
CA VAL A 85 5.65 3.84 -12.04
C VAL A 85 4.59 4.93 -12.00
N LEU A 86 3.30 4.58 -11.91
CA LEU A 86 2.18 5.51 -11.73
C LEU A 86 2.03 6.01 -10.28
N TRP A 87 3.06 6.70 -9.78
CA TRP A 87 3.06 7.28 -8.44
C TRP A 87 1.98 8.35 -8.23
N GLU A 88 1.43 8.94 -9.30
CA GLU A 88 0.38 9.94 -9.24
C GLU A 88 -0.89 9.40 -8.58
N LEU A 89 -1.19 8.10 -8.76
CA LEU A 89 -2.34 7.44 -8.13
C LEU A 89 -2.26 7.46 -6.61
N ASN A 90 -1.06 7.42 -6.03
CA ASN A 90 -0.87 7.46 -4.58
C ASN A 90 -1.14 8.86 -3.99
N LEU A 91 -0.99 9.92 -4.77
CA LEU A 91 -1.43 11.25 -4.35
C LEU A 91 -2.93 11.44 -4.56
N LEU A 92 -3.46 10.95 -5.69
CA LEU A 92 -4.88 11.03 -6.01
C LEU A 92 -5.75 10.20 -5.07
N SER A 93 -5.21 9.13 -4.47
CA SER A 93 -5.90 8.37 -3.42
C SER A 93 -6.16 9.21 -2.16
N LYS A 94 -5.43 10.32 -1.95
CA LYS A 94 -5.62 11.27 -0.84
C LYS A 94 -6.33 12.55 -1.28
N HIS A 95 -6.96 12.54 -2.45
CA HIS A 95 -7.68 13.70 -2.98
C HIS A 95 -8.89 14.05 -2.11
N TYR A 96 -9.21 15.34 -2.00
CA TYR A 96 -10.28 15.86 -1.13
C TYR A 96 -11.68 15.32 -1.50
N HIS A 97 -11.91 15.06 -2.79
CA HIS A 97 -13.14 14.45 -3.27
C HIS A 97 -13.08 12.92 -3.12
N SER A 98 -13.95 12.35 -2.29
CA SER A 98 -13.99 10.91 -1.97
C SER A 98 -14.07 10.01 -3.20
N ALA A 99 -14.88 10.37 -4.20
CA ALA A 99 -15.01 9.55 -5.41
C ALA A 99 -13.72 9.46 -6.25
N VAL A 100 -12.89 10.51 -6.26
CA VAL A 100 -11.60 10.52 -6.96
C VAL A 100 -10.60 9.66 -6.17
N SER A 101 -10.59 9.81 -4.85
CA SER A 101 -9.79 9.02 -3.93
C SER A 101 -10.07 7.51 -4.06
N THR A 102 -11.35 7.12 -4.04
CA THR A 102 -11.74 5.71 -4.18
C THR A 102 -11.42 5.17 -5.56
N LEU A 103 -11.65 5.94 -6.63
CA LEU A 103 -11.31 5.51 -7.99
C LEU A 103 -9.79 5.33 -8.18
N ALA A 104 -8.97 6.26 -7.69
CA ALA A 104 -7.51 6.14 -7.76
C ALA A 104 -7.01 4.90 -7.00
N SER A 105 -7.59 4.64 -5.83
CA SER A 105 -7.28 3.45 -5.02
C SER A 105 -7.67 2.16 -5.74
N ASN A 106 -8.85 2.13 -6.35
CA ASN A 106 -9.31 1.00 -7.16
C ASN A 106 -8.42 0.74 -8.37
N ILE A 107 -7.90 1.80 -9.02
CA ILE A 107 -6.97 1.66 -10.15
C ILE A 107 -5.62 1.11 -9.65
N SER A 108 -5.13 1.54 -8.49
CA SER A 108 -3.90 1.01 -7.91
C SER A 108 -3.98 -0.48 -7.56
N MET A 109 -5.17 -1.00 -7.32
CA MET A 109 -5.42 -2.43 -7.05
C MET A 109 -5.65 -3.26 -8.33
N LEU A 110 -5.58 -2.65 -9.51
CA LEU A 110 -5.77 -3.36 -10.78
C LEU A 110 -4.51 -4.19 -11.11
N SER A 111 -4.42 -5.40 -10.57
CA SER A 111 -3.26 -6.27 -10.77
C SER A 111 -3.07 -6.72 -12.23
N THR A 112 -1.81 -6.95 -12.62
CA THR A 112 -1.42 -7.43 -13.96
C THR A 112 -1.65 -8.93 -14.10
N SER A 113 -1.63 -9.63 -12.98
CA SER A 113 -1.88 -11.04 -12.80
C SER A 113 -3.05 -11.18 -11.82
N ASP A 114 -3.99 -12.07 -12.05
CA ASP A 114 -3.90 -13.45 -11.59
C ASP A 114 -3.02 -13.73 -10.35
N ASN A 115 -2.64 -12.78 -9.49
CA ASN A 115 -1.84 -13.04 -8.27
C ASN A 115 -2.73 -13.34 -7.05
N GLN A 116 -4.03 -13.60 -7.26
CA GLN A 116 -4.72 -14.64 -6.50
C GLN A 116 -4.07 -16.02 -6.71
N ILE A 117 -3.30 -16.22 -7.79
CA ILE A 117 -2.73 -17.53 -8.14
C ILE A 117 -1.67 -17.99 -7.12
N HIS A 118 -1.00 -17.09 -6.41
CA HIS A 118 0.02 -17.46 -5.43
C HIS A 118 -0.55 -18.01 -4.10
N LEU A 119 -1.83 -17.71 -3.79
CA LEU A 119 -2.59 -18.47 -2.78
C LEU A 119 -3.17 -19.77 -3.36
N SER A 120 -3.55 -19.76 -4.64
CA SER A 120 -4.27 -20.87 -5.30
C SER A 120 -3.43 -22.13 -5.59
N ASN A 121 -2.11 -22.00 -5.60
CA ASN A 121 -1.19 -23.13 -5.82
C ASN A 121 -0.76 -23.82 -4.51
N LYS A 122 -1.28 -23.40 -3.34
CA LYS A 122 -0.97 -23.99 -2.04
C LYS A 122 -1.95 -25.11 -1.69
N SER A 123 -1.48 -26.15 -1.00
CA SER A 123 -2.36 -27.26 -0.61
C SER A 123 -3.34 -26.82 0.49
N PRO A 124 -4.53 -27.44 0.58
CA PRO A 124 -5.61 -27.00 1.48
C PRO A 124 -5.21 -26.91 2.96
N GLN A 125 -4.31 -27.77 3.45
CA GLN A 125 -3.86 -27.73 4.85
C GLN A 125 -2.93 -26.55 5.15
N GLN A 126 -2.20 -26.06 4.14
CA GLN A 126 -1.18 -25.04 4.25
C GLN A 126 -1.80 -23.64 4.22
N ALA A 127 -2.79 -23.44 3.34
CA ALA A 127 -3.64 -22.26 3.38
C ALA A 127 -4.50 -22.22 4.66
N PHE A 128 -5.01 -23.38 5.12
CA PHE A 128 -5.71 -23.47 6.40
C PHE A 128 -4.81 -23.06 7.57
N LYS A 129 -3.57 -23.52 7.70
CA LYS A 129 -2.66 -23.06 8.78
C LYS A 129 -2.30 -21.57 8.73
N GLU A 130 -2.38 -20.97 7.55
CA GLU A 130 -1.96 -19.60 7.24
C GLU A 130 -3.12 -18.59 7.35
N LEU A 131 -4.37 -19.06 7.17
CA LEU A 131 -5.62 -18.30 7.33
C LEU A 131 -6.52 -18.81 8.46
N SER A 132 -6.12 -19.84 9.21
CA SER A 132 -6.93 -20.39 10.30
C SER A 132 -6.93 -19.40 11.44
N LEU A 133 -8.12 -18.88 11.63
CA LEU A 133 -8.52 -18.02 12.71
C LEU A 133 -8.96 -18.91 13.88
N GLU A 134 -8.03 -19.37 14.73
CA GLU A 134 -8.43 -19.56 16.13
C GLU A 134 -8.74 -18.18 16.78
N GLN A 135 -8.58 -17.07 16.03
CA GLN A 135 -8.51 -15.70 16.53
C GLN A 135 -9.26 -14.61 15.74
N GLU A 136 -9.98 -14.90 14.66
CA GLU A 136 -10.94 -13.93 14.11
C GLU A 136 -12.31 -14.56 14.04
N SER A 137 -12.97 -14.53 15.18
CA SER A 137 -14.41 -14.39 15.18
C SER A 137 -14.72 -13.08 14.48
N PHE A 138 -15.27 -13.07 13.26
CA PHE A 138 -16.35 -12.13 13.00
C PHE A 138 -17.33 -12.71 12.00
N SER A 139 -18.53 -12.88 12.55
CA SER A 139 -19.75 -13.25 11.89
C SER A 139 -20.01 -12.43 10.64
N VAL A 140 -20.35 -13.09 9.55
CA VAL A 140 -21.33 -12.53 8.62
C VAL A 140 -22.34 -13.61 8.26
N LYS A 141 -23.51 -13.49 8.88
CA LYS A 141 -24.72 -14.11 8.37
C LYS A 141 -25.17 -13.30 7.17
N VAL A 142 -25.38 -13.94 6.02
CA VAL A 142 -26.58 -13.61 5.23
C VAL A 142 -27.16 -14.88 4.63
N ASP A 143 -28.46 -15.02 4.85
CA ASP A 143 -29.39 -16.06 4.47
C ASP A 143 -29.44 -16.38 2.97
N PRO A 144 -29.98 -17.56 2.60
CA PRO A 144 -30.74 -17.69 1.38
C PRO A 144 -32.20 -18.06 1.64
N LYS A 145 -33.01 -17.44 0.80
CA LYS A 145 -34.46 -17.40 0.79
C LYS A 145 -35.12 -18.74 0.43
N ASN A 146 -36.32 -18.86 0.97
CA ASN A 146 -37.54 -19.44 0.39
C ASN A 146 -37.64 -20.96 0.19
N SER A 147 -38.49 -21.57 1.01
CA SER A 147 -39.59 -22.40 0.51
C SER A 147 -40.80 -22.32 1.43
N ASN A 148 -41.95 -22.04 0.84
CA ASN A 148 -43.26 -21.99 1.50
C ASN A 148 -43.58 -23.31 2.23
N ALA A 149 -43.83 -23.25 3.54
CA ALA A 149 -44.68 -24.20 4.24
C ALA A 149 -45.25 -23.61 5.54
N LYS A 150 -46.52 -23.93 5.77
CA LYS A 150 -47.48 -23.38 6.75
C LYS A 150 -46.96 -23.24 8.19
N ARG A 151 -47.34 -22.11 8.81
CA ARG A 151 -47.30 -21.84 10.26
C ARG A 151 -47.96 -22.99 11.06
N LYS A 152 -47.26 -23.52 12.07
CA LYS A 152 -47.88 -23.96 13.32
C LYS A 152 -46.91 -23.85 14.50
N LYS A 153 -47.40 -23.18 15.53
CA LYS A 153 -46.83 -22.83 16.83
C LYS A 153 -46.42 -24.06 17.66
N GLY A 154 -45.36 -23.96 18.46
CA GLY A 154 -45.08 -24.89 19.56
C GLY A 154 -43.75 -24.65 20.29
N ASN A 155 -43.81 -24.28 21.57
CA ASN A 155 -42.71 -24.32 22.54
C ASN A 155 -42.12 -25.73 22.66
N ALA A 156 -40.79 -25.85 22.82
CA ALA A 156 -40.18 -26.86 23.68
C ALA A 156 -38.70 -26.54 23.94
N SER A 157 -38.39 -26.31 25.22
CA SER A 157 -37.08 -26.52 25.82
C SER A 157 -36.61 -27.96 25.60
N LEU A 158 -35.29 -28.21 25.63
CA LEU A 158 -34.60 -29.46 26.05
C LEU A 158 -33.09 -29.27 25.78
N LYS A 159 -32.31 -28.87 26.79
CA LYS A 159 -31.42 -29.75 27.59
C LYS A 159 -30.46 -30.60 26.73
N HIS A 160 -29.20 -30.18 26.65
CA HIS A 160 -28.08 -31.06 26.29
C HIS A 160 -27.22 -31.27 27.54
N ASN A 161 -27.39 -32.44 28.15
CA ASN A 161 -26.50 -32.95 29.19
C ASN A 161 -25.28 -33.59 28.53
N SER A 162 -24.10 -33.13 28.95
CA SER A 162 -22.90 -33.90 29.29
C SER A 162 -22.52 -35.14 28.46
N MET A 163 -21.26 -35.16 27.99
CA MET A 163 -20.20 -36.05 28.50
C MET A 163 -18.92 -35.82 27.67
N GLY A 164 -17.80 -35.52 28.34
CA GLY A 164 -16.44 -35.65 27.78
C GLY A 164 -16.02 -37.13 27.69
N PRO A 165 -14.78 -37.47 27.27
CA PRO A 165 -13.55 -36.90 27.86
C PRO A 165 -12.38 -36.60 26.90
N ASP A 166 -11.54 -35.67 27.34
CA ASP A 166 -10.08 -35.53 27.13
C ASP A 166 -9.45 -35.72 25.73
N LEU A 167 -8.99 -34.60 25.17
CA LEU A 167 -7.57 -34.43 24.88
C LEU A 167 -7.19 -32.95 25.09
N ASP A 168 -6.60 -32.70 26.25
CA ASP A 168 -6.08 -31.41 26.69
C ASP A 168 -4.76 -31.09 25.96
N LEU A 169 -4.74 -30.03 25.17
CA LEU A 169 -3.53 -29.27 24.91
C LEU A 169 -3.88 -27.79 24.78
N THR A 170 -4.47 -27.25 25.85
CA THR A 170 -4.55 -25.80 26.03
C THR A 170 -3.17 -25.27 26.42
N VAL A 171 -2.39 -24.79 25.45
CA VAL A 171 -1.20 -23.99 25.77
C VAL A 171 -1.71 -22.66 26.34
N GLN A 172 -1.79 -22.56 27.66
CA GLN A 172 -2.04 -21.30 28.36
C GLN A 172 -0.91 -20.34 28.02
N VAL A 173 -1.16 -19.41 27.09
CA VAL A 173 -0.24 -18.32 26.80
C VAL A 173 -0.35 -17.31 27.94
N ASP A 174 0.67 -17.26 28.79
CA ASP A 174 0.76 -16.30 29.89
C ASP A 174 0.84 -14.87 29.35
N GLU A 175 -0.24 -14.10 29.52
CA GLU A 175 -0.35 -12.71 29.09
C GLU A 175 0.77 -11.82 29.64
N ASN A 176 1.33 -12.17 30.81
CA ASN A 176 2.42 -11.41 31.42
C ASN A 176 3.72 -11.57 30.62
N VAL A 177 3.96 -12.75 30.05
CA VAL A 177 5.12 -13.02 29.18
C VAL A 177 5.00 -12.25 27.87
N VAL A 178 3.80 -12.21 27.29
CA VAL A 178 3.51 -11.45 26.06
C VAL A 178 3.69 -9.95 26.30
N LYS A 179 3.15 -9.43 27.41
CA LYS A 179 3.29 -8.02 27.80
C LYS A 179 4.76 -7.63 27.99
N LYS A 180 5.55 -8.50 28.63
CA LYS A 180 6.99 -8.29 28.79
C LYS A 180 7.70 -8.23 27.44
N LYS A 181 7.43 -9.18 26.54
CA LYS A 181 8.03 -9.23 25.20
C LYS A 181 7.66 -8.03 24.32
N LEU A 182 6.41 -7.59 24.39
CA LEU A 182 5.98 -6.39 23.68
C LEU A 182 6.62 -5.13 24.28
N SER A 183 6.73 -5.03 25.61
CA SER A 183 7.40 -3.89 26.23
C SER A 183 8.88 -3.82 25.86
N GLU A 184 9.59 -4.95 25.81
CA GLU A 184 10.97 -5.04 25.32
C GLU A 184 11.08 -4.60 23.84
N HIS A 185 10.12 -5.00 23.00
CA HIS A 185 10.15 -4.67 21.57
C HIS A 185 9.75 -3.22 21.27
N TYR A 186 8.82 -2.65 22.02
CA TYR A 186 8.34 -1.27 21.85
C TYR A 186 9.13 -0.23 22.66
N SER A 187 10.05 -0.64 23.55
CA SER A 187 11.08 0.25 24.11
C SER A 187 11.84 1.01 23.02
N LEU A 188 11.97 0.43 21.82
CA LEU A 188 12.61 1.06 20.67
C LEU A 188 11.93 2.38 20.26
N LEU A 189 10.61 2.53 20.45
CA LEU A 189 9.91 3.81 20.19
C LEU A 189 10.20 4.87 21.26
N HIS A 190 10.34 4.45 22.53
CA HIS A 190 10.76 5.35 23.60
C HIS A 190 12.21 5.81 23.38
N ASP A 191 13.08 4.88 22.96
CA ASP A 191 14.47 5.16 22.63
C ASP A 191 14.59 6.11 21.41
N ILE A 192 13.66 6.07 20.45
CA ILE A 192 13.65 7.02 19.34
C ILE A 192 13.34 8.44 19.82
N ALA A 193 12.31 8.62 20.65
CA ALA A 193 11.93 9.94 21.17
C ALA A 193 13.04 10.52 22.08
N GLU A 194 13.66 9.67 22.89
CA GLU A 194 14.79 10.06 23.73
C GLU A 194 16.04 10.38 22.89
N ASN A 195 16.33 9.61 21.85
CA ASN A 195 17.42 9.93 20.91
C ASN A 195 17.19 11.25 20.18
N GLU A 196 15.95 11.56 19.80
CA GLU A 196 15.62 12.86 19.22
C GLU A 196 15.80 14.02 20.21
N ARG A 197 15.49 13.81 21.49
CA ARG A 197 15.74 14.79 22.56
C ARG A 197 17.24 15.03 22.74
N LEU A 198 18.02 13.96 22.86
CA LEU A 198 19.48 14.03 23.02
C LEU A 198 20.16 14.71 21.83
N ARG A 199 19.68 14.48 20.60
CA ARG A 199 20.21 15.17 19.40
C ARG A 199 19.96 16.67 19.43
N ARG A 200 18.81 17.12 19.95
CA ARG A 200 18.52 18.56 20.10
C ARG A 200 19.43 19.22 21.13
N GLU A 201 19.60 18.58 22.29
CA GLU A 201 20.48 19.09 23.35
C GLU A 201 21.95 19.13 22.90
N LEU A 202 22.40 18.12 22.15
CA LEU A 202 23.73 18.12 21.53
C LEU A 202 23.89 19.28 20.54
N ALA A 203 22.89 19.58 19.72
CA ALA A 203 22.94 20.69 18.78
C ALA A 203 23.02 22.05 19.50
N GLU A 204 22.24 22.25 20.57
CA GLU A 204 22.25 23.48 21.38
C GLU A 204 23.60 23.70 22.08
N THR A 205 24.12 22.65 22.73
CA THR A 205 25.43 22.72 23.39
C THR A 205 26.55 23.01 22.39
N THR A 206 26.53 22.37 21.23
CA THR A 206 27.50 22.61 20.14
C THR A 206 27.44 24.05 19.65
N LEU A 207 26.25 24.62 19.51
CA LEU A 207 26.07 26.02 19.12
C LEU A 207 26.65 26.97 20.18
N SER A 208 26.36 26.71 21.45
CA SER A 208 26.89 27.54 22.56
C SER A 208 28.42 27.53 22.62
N LEU A 209 29.04 26.37 22.41
CA LEU A 209 30.50 26.23 22.36
C LEU A 209 31.10 26.99 21.19
N ASN A 210 30.51 26.87 20.00
CA ASN A 210 30.95 27.62 18.82
C ASN A 210 30.86 29.13 19.03
N LEU A 211 29.77 29.61 19.64
CA LEU A 211 29.60 31.03 19.97
C LEU A 211 30.68 31.50 20.96
N TYR A 212 30.99 30.68 21.97
CA TYR A 212 32.04 30.98 22.94
C TYR A 212 33.43 31.02 22.28
N GLU A 213 33.73 30.09 21.36
CA GLU A 213 34.97 30.13 20.60
C GLU A 213 35.09 31.39 19.73
N GLN A 214 34.01 31.80 19.08
CA GLN A 214 33.96 33.04 18.31
C GLN A 214 34.21 34.26 19.20
N TYR A 215 33.56 34.32 20.36
CA TYR A 215 33.81 35.37 21.35
C TYR A 215 35.28 35.40 21.79
N LYS A 216 35.87 34.23 22.10
CA LYS A 216 37.29 34.13 22.50
C LYS A 216 38.23 34.60 21.38
N LYS A 217 37.92 34.29 20.12
CA LYS A 217 38.66 34.79 18.93
C LYS A 217 38.54 36.31 18.80
N GLN A 218 37.35 36.88 19.00
CA GLN A 218 37.14 38.33 18.95
C GLN A 218 37.85 39.07 20.10
N LYS A 219 37.79 38.53 21.33
CA LYS A 219 38.50 39.09 22.49
C LYS A 219 40.00 39.14 22.25
N LYS A 220 40.60 38.05 21.76
CA LYS A 220 42.04 38.00 21.39
C LYS A 220 42.41 39.02 20.31
N ARG A 221 41.53 39.27 19.33
CA ARG A 221 41.75 40.30 18.30
C ARG A 221 41.71 41.73 18.85
N ARG A 222 40.92 41.98 19.90
CA ARG A 222 40.84 43.30 20.58
C ARG A 222 41.99 43.58 21.55
N THR A 223 42.76 42.56 21.94
CA THR A 223 43.89 42.69 22.89
C THR A 223 45.25 42.76 22.19
N LYS A 224 45.29 42.71 20.85
CA LYS A 224 46.44 43.04 20.02
C LYS A 224 46.24 44.42 19.41
#